data_AF-A0A2A6NRF2-F1
#
_entry.id   AF-A0A2A6NRF2-F1
#
_cell.length_a   1.000
_cell.length_b   1.000
_cell.length_c   1.000
_cell.angle_alpha   90.00
_cell.angle_beta   90.00
_cell.angle_gamma   90.00
#
_symmetry.space_group_name_H-M   'P 1'
#
loop_
_entity.id
_entity.type
_entity.pdbx_description
1 polymer ?
#
loop_
_entity_poly.entity_id
_entity_poly.type
_entity_poly.pdbx_seq_one_letter_code
_entity_poly.pdbx_strand_id
1 'polypeptide(L)'
;MTDSNTKRAFSPTGSEIVATADMIPGNAMCFFYGRNADGTLEMDHSSEGTRMCWDGAITKTDERGQTLFIAQDGTEWPEDSIHLEGEEPRQMPAAPDSPVAPLLSAREHATVLAALRHWQRHQADSVGVSRNVIPEDDIATIGGTVAPMRAAEVDALCMRLNSPVAPSPDWREIARDLAGALDACSHQIGQMSGMFDDEDGTIAAAVSDADDATESYRKAIAGARPSRSPALGTVWTCTTDGDECALTTTIHATEAEALERVRDDLRMDCKPNQLKHLGALPAVDLPEAWTEANDGACIIESHKLPCLPAAPSPLAVVVEQGLVARVMSDNPELIGAPVLLIDHDTEGADADDVFQIAANDGRAVSIVGHIFNVEASDVHLPAVMATMLERGRDLRQPPGGFPGQDDRARAEGWCLIEDAGGLLRIEADSDSDIFSPGGVSHDDEAEAFVKAKAAEGSEYHIAALARVGTAQ
;
A
#
# COMPACT_ATOMS: atom_id res chain seq x y z
N MET A 1 36.12 -21.78 38.56
CA MET A 1 36.69 -20.47 38.22
C MET A 1 35.57 -19.47 38.39
N THR A 2 35.65 -18.60 39.39
CA THR A 2 34.72 -17.46 39.52
C THR A 2 35.11 -16.48 38.42
N ASP A 3 34.27 -16.30 37.41
CA ASP A 3 34.49 -15.32 36.34
C ASP A 3 34.68 -13.94 36.94
N SER A 4 35.92 -13.45 36.93
CA SER A 4 36.31 -12.18 37.53
C SER A 4 35.98 -10.97 36.65
N ASN A 5 35.04 -11.10 35.72
CA ASN A 5 34.76 -10.10 34.67
C ASN A 5 33.31 -9.60 34.63
N THR A 6 32.45 -10.03 35.55
CA THR A 6 31.10 -9.47 35.68
C THR A 6 31.16 -8.15 36.46
N LYS A 7 31.11 -7.05 35.72
CA LYS A 7 30.94 -5.70 36.29
C LYS A 7 29.46 -5.37 36.37
N ARG A 8 29.05 -4.58 37.38
CA ARG A 8 27.69 -4.02 37.48
C ARG A 8 27.61 -2.68 36.73
N ALA A 9 26.43 -2.29 36.26
CA ALA A 9 26.19 -1.00 35.62
C ALA A 9 25.36 -0.09 36.54
N PHE A 10 25.66 1.20 36.56
CA PHE A 10 25.03 2.19 37.43
C PHE A 10 24.65 3.45 36.66
N SER A 11 23.46 3.97 36.97
CA SER A 11 23.00 5.30 36.56
C SER A 11 23.85 6.42 37.20
N PRO A 12 23.78 7.67 36.70
CA PRO A 12 24.48 8.81 37.32
C PRO A 12 24.15 9.05 38.79
N THR A 13 22.98 8.61 39.26
CA THR A 13 22.55 8.72 40.66
C THR A 13 23.07 7.60 41.56
N GLY A 14 23.73 6.59 40.98
CA GLY A 14 24.23 5.41 41.67
C GLY A 14 23.22 4.25 41.77
N SER A 15 22.01 4.39 41.20
CA SER A 15 21.07 3.27 41.09
C SER A 15 21.57 2.26 40.06
N GLU A 16 21.56 0.97 40.40
CA GLU A 16 21.97 -0.11 39.49
C GLU A 16 21.04 -0.19 38.28
N ILE A 17 21.60 -0.37 37.09
CA ILE A 17 20.83 -0.65 35.88
C ILE A 17 20.42 -2.12 35.92
N VAL A 18 19.13 -2.38 35.77
CA VAL A 18 18.56 -3.74 35.90
C VAL A 18 17.97 -4.27 34.60
N ALA A 19 17.67 -3.38 33.66
CA ALA A 19 17.17 -3.74 32.34
C ALA A 19 17.56 -2.66 31.33
N THR A 20 17.55 -3.04 30.06
CA THR A 20 17.37 -2.11 28.94
C THR A 20 15.90 -1.71 28.86
N ALA A 21 15.60 -0.51 28.35
CA ALA A 21 14.22 -0.15 28.01
C ALA A 21 13.65 -1.01 26.85
N ASP A 22 14.54 -1.81 26.24
CA ASP A 22 14.26 -2.83 25.22
C ASP A 22 14.57 -4.24 25.72
N MET A 23 13.74 -5.22 25.35
CA MET A 23 14.11 -6.65 25.34
C MET A 23 14.64 -7.32 26.62
N ILE A 24 14.20 -6.93 27.81
CA ILE A 24 14.28 -7.86 28.95
C ILE A 24 12.91 -7.85 29.62
N PRO A 25 12.18 -8.99 29.63
CA PRO A 25 10.99 -9.14 30.47
C PRO A 25 11.30 -8.53 31.83
N GLY A 26 10.45 -7.71 32.43
CA GLY A 26 10.76 -6.99 33.69
C GLY A 26 11.18 -7.87 34.89
N ASN A 27 11.32 -9.19 34.67
CA ASN A 27 11.82 -10.23 35.55
C ASN A 27 13.08 -10.99 35.06
N ALA A 28 13.68 -10.70 33.89
CA ALA A 28 14.93 -11.35 33.49
C ALA A 28 16.13 -10.68 34.13
N MET A 29 16.99 -11.52 34.71
CA MET A 29 18.16 -11.09 35.45
C MET A 29 19.33 -10.91 34.48
N CYS A 30 19.75 -9.66 34.29
CA CYS A 30 21.01 -9.31 33.64
C CYS A 30 22.17 -9.74 34.56
N PHE A 31 23.14 -10.48 34.03
CA PHE A 31 24.28 -10.92 34.84
C PHE A 31 25.62 -10.47 34.27
N PHE A 32 25.68 -9.99 33.03
CA PHE A 32 26.91 -9.49 32.42
C PHE A 32 26.71 -8.09 31.84
N TYR A 33 27.69 -7.24 32.07
CA TYR A 33 27.78 -5.91 31.49
C TYR A 33 29.22 -5.67 31.00
N GLY A 34 29.34 -5.23 29.75
CA GLY A 34 30.60 -4.87 29.12
C GLY A 34 30.45 -3.60 28.28
N ARG A 35 31.58 -3.00 27.89
CA ARG A 35 31.60 -1.99 26.82
C ARG A 35 32.42 -2.50 25.65
N ASN A 36 31.87 -2.34 24.46
CA ASN A 36 32.56 -2.58 23.20
C ASN A 36 33.66 -1.53 22.96
N ALA A 37 34.53 -1.79 21.99
CA ALA A 37 35.62 -0.89 21.63
C ALA A 37 35.14 0.48 21.11
N ASP A 38 33.92 0.54 20.57
CA ASP A 38 33.27 1.77 20.10
C ASP A 38 32.56 2.56 21.22
N GLY A 39 32.57 2.03 22.44
CA GLY A 39 31.95 2.64 23.61
C GLY A 39 30.50 2.21 23.86
N THR A 40 29.89 1.40 22.99
CA THR A 40 28.55 0.85 23.21
C THR A 40 28.53 -0.16 24.36
N LEU A 41 27.39 -0.31 25.04
CA LEU A 41 27.17 -1.20 26.17
C LEU A 41 26.67 -2.57 25.67
N GLU A 42 27.36 -3.64 26.06
CA GLU A 42 26.97 -5.03 25.81
C GLU A 42 26.40 -5.65 27.09
N MET A 43 25.30 -6.39 26.97
CA MET A 43 24.62 -7.02 28.11
C MET A 43 24.23 -8.47 27.80
N ASP A 44 24.54 -9.41 28.71
CA ASP A 44 23.96 -10.77 28.68
C ASP A 44 22.93 -10.97 29.80
N HIS A 45 21.88 -11.72 29.46
CA HIS A 45 20.77 -12.06 30.36
C HIS A 45 20.59 -13.58 30.50
N SER A 46 20.03 -14.01 31.64
CA SER A 46 19.78 -15.44 31.89
C SER A 46 18.43 -15.87 31.35
N SER A 47 18.47 -16.87 30.46
CA SER A 47 17.28 -17.61 30.03
C SER A 47 16.82 -18.65 31.05
N GLU A 48 17.68 -19.07 32.01
CA GLU A 48 17.29 -20.01 33.06
C GLU A 48 16.41 -19.34 34.13
N GLY A 49 15.13 -19.72 34.16
CA GLY A 49 14.17 -19.32 35.18
C GLY A 49 13.19 -18.22 34.78
N THR A 50 13.40 -17.56 33.63
CA THR A 50 12.53 -16.49 33.14
C THR A 50 11.55 -17.03 32.10
N ARG A 51 10.24 -16.99 32.36
CA ARG A 51 9.22 -17.19 31.32
C ARG A 51 9.27 -15.97 30.38
N MET A 52 9.85 -16.16 29.21
CA MET A 52 9.90 -15.11 28.18
C MET A 52 8.51 -14.98 27.54
N CYS A 53 7.88 -13.83 27.73
CA CYS A 53 6.75 -13.38 26.92
C CYS A 53 7.33 -12.40 25.88
N TRP A 54 7.10 -12.67 24.60
CA TRP A 54 7.60 -11.84 23.50
C TRP A 54 6.41 -11.13 22.85
N ASP A 55 6.11 -9.92 23.28
CA ASP A 55 5.13 -9.01 22.67
C ASP A 55 5.86 -7.80 22.08
N GLY A 56 6.01 -7.77 20.75
CA GLY A 56 6.27 -6.57 19.93
C GLY A 56 7.46 -5.67 20.33
N ALA A 57 8.68 -6.03 19.92
CA ALA A 57 9.88 -5.24 20.21
C ALA A 57 10.01 -3.98 19.31
N ILE A 58 10.03 -2.80 19.91
CA ILE A 58 10.50 -1.54 19.30
C ILE A 58 11.59 -0.97 20.20
N THR A 59 12.74 -0.60 19.62
CA THR A 59 13.83 0.04 20.36
C THR A 59 13.43 1.44 20.81
N LYS A 60 13.20 1.64 22.11
CA LYS A 60 12.98 2.97 22.69
C LYS A 60 14.30 3.73 22.75
N THR A 61 14.42 4.69 21.86
CA THR A 61 15.51 5.65 21.84
C THR A 61 15.05 7.00 22.40
N ASP A 62 15.99 7.75 23.00
CA ASP A 62 15.76 9.16 23.32
C ASP A 62 15.70 10.01 22.04
N GLU A 63 15.43 11.32 22.19
CA GLU A 63 15.39 12.27 21.06
C GLU A 63 16.70 12.35 20.25
N ARG A 64 17.81 11.82 20.79
CA ARG A 64 19.13 11.76 20.15
C ARG A 64 19.38 10.42 19.46
N GLY A 65 18.42 9.49 19.51
CA GLY A 65 18.56 8.14 18.97
C GLY A 65 19.35 7.19 19.88
N GLN A 66 19.60 7.53 21.15
CA GLN A 66 20.32 6.65 22.08
C GLN A 66 19.38 5.70 22.81
N THR A 67 19.81 4.45 22.95
CA THR A 67 19.11 3.42 23.71
C THR A 67 18.91 3.83 25.17
N LEU A 68 17.70 3.64 25.68
CA LEU A 68 17.34 3.89 27.07
C LEU A 68 17.53 2.62 27.93
N PHE A 69 17.91 2.80 29.19
CA PHE A 69 18.09 1.74 30.18
C PHE A 69 17.35 2.06 31.46
N ILE A 70 16.84 1.03 32.14
CA ILE A 70 16.02 1.17 33.34
C ILE A 70 16.86 0.87 34.59
N ALA A 71 16.94 1.85 35.48
CA ALA A 71 17.52 1.68 36.80
C ALA A 71 16.58 0.91 37.74
N GLN A 72 17.12 0.37 38.85
CA GLN A 72 16.35 -0.38 39.85
C GLN A 72 15.16 0.40 40.45
N ASP A 73 15.21 1.73 40.42
CA ASP A 73 14.13 2.63 40.86
C ASP A 73 13.07 2.92 39.78
N GLY A 74 13.23 2.35 38.58
CA GLY A 74 12.33 2.52 37.43
C GLY A 74 12.67 3.72 36.54
N THR A 75 13.71 4.49 36.86
CA THR A 75 14.11 5.66 36.06
C THR A 75 14.83 5.23 34.79
N GLU A 76 14.47 5.86 33.66
CA GLU A 76 15.11 5.63 32.36
C GLU A 76 16.35 6.53 32.20
N TRP A 77 17.44 5.97 31.69
CA TRP A 77 18.73 6.62 31.49
C TRP A 77 19.29 6.31 30.11
N PRO A 78 19.79 7.31 29.36
CA PRO A 78 20.44 7.05 28.08
C PRO A 78 21.78 6.34 28.29
N GLU A 79 22.16 5.51 27.32
CA GLU A 79 23.36 4.68 27.32
C GLU A 79 24.66 5.42 27.68
N ASP A 80 24.79 6.65 27.18
CA ASP A 80 25.98 7.49 27.36
C ASP A 80 26.17 7.97 28.81
N SER A 81 25.10 7.94 29.62
CA SER A 81 25.08 8.37 31.02
C SER A 81 25.40 7.25 32.02
N ILE A 82 25.41 5.99 31.57
CA ILE A 82 25.62 4.82 32.43
C ILE A 82 27.12 4.61 32.65
N HIS A 83 27.53 4.24 33.86
CA HIS A 83 28.92 3.88 34.17
C HIS A 83 29.01 2.45 34.73
N LEU A 84 30.09 1.74 34.42
CA LEU A 84 30.34 0.41 34.97
C LEU A 84 31.03 0.47 36.33
N GLU A 85 30.95 -0.61 37.10
CA GLU A 85 31.64 -0.74 38.38
C GLU A 85 33.14 -0.47 38.23
N GLY A 86 33.64 0.53 38.96
CA GLY A 86 35.03 1.00 38.90
C GLY A 86 35.30 2.09 37.86
N GLU A 87 34.32 2.48 37.05
CA GLU A 87 34.39 3.70 36.22
C GLU A 87 33.96 4.92 37.04
N GLU A 88 34.57 6.07 36.74
CA GLU A 88 34.10 7.35 37.28
C GLU A 88 32.68 7.64 36.74
N PRO A 89 31.76 8.16 37.58
CA PRO A 89 30.41 8.51 37.14
C PRO A 89 30.45 9.45 35.93
N ARG A 90 29.77 9.07 34.85
CA ARG A 90 29.64 9.92 33.68
C ARG A 90 28.71 11.09 33.99
N GLN A 91 29.12 12.29 33.61
CA GLN A 91 28.27 13.47 33.76
C GLN A 91 27.09 13.35 32.80
N MET A 92 25.92 13.73 33.29
CA MET A 92 24.70 13.81 32.49
C MET A 92 24.96 14.79 31.32
N PRO A 93 24.69 14.39 30.07
CA PRO A 93 24.71 15.35 28.97
C PRO A 93 23.73 16.48 29.33
N ALA A 94 24.15 17.72 29.11
CA ALA A 94 23.26 18.86 29.30
C ALA A 94 21.99 18.61 28.49
N ALA A 95 20.81 18.76 29.12
CA ALA A 95 19.55 18.69 28.40
C ALA A 95 19.66 19.60 27.16
N PRO A 96 19.11 19.19 26.00
CA PRO A 96 19.20 20.01 24.80
C PRO A 96 18.74 21.43 25.13
N ASP A 97 19.63 22.40 24.91
CA ASP A 97 19.41 23.82 25.16
C ASP A 97 18.41 24.37 24.14
N SER A 98 17.16 23.95 24.22
CA SER A 98 15.95 24.66 23.80
C SER A 98 14.78 23.68 23.85
N PRO A 99 13.75 23.91 24.68
CA PRO A 99 12.47 23.25 24.45
C PRO A 99 11.99 23.65 23.05
N VAL A 100 11.67 22.67 22.21
CA VAL A 100 10.94 22.91 20.97
C VAL A 100 9.72 23.74 21.33
N ALA A 101 9.68 25.00 20.86
CA ALA A 101 8.58 25.88 21.18
C ALA A 101 7.27 25.18 20.78
N PRO A 102 6.28 25.07 21.69
CA PRO A 102 5.04 24.38 21.36
C PRO A 102 4.42 25.05 20.13
N LEU A 103 4.03 24.22 19.15
CA LEU A 103 3.43 24.67 17.88
C LEU A 103 2.21 25.58 18.06
N LEU A 104 1.58 25.53 19.24
CA LEU A 104 0.45 26.35 19.65
C LEU A 104 0.79 27.05 20.98
N SER A 105 0.51 28.35 21.06
CA SER A 105 0.48 29.03 22.36
C SER A 105 -0.65 28.46 23.23
N ALA A 106 -0.56 28.63 24.56
CA ALA A 106 -1.61 28.19 25.48
C ALA A 106 -3.01 28.77 25.12
N ARG A 107 -3.06 30.00 24.60
CA ARG A 107 -4.30 30.64 24.14
C ARG A 107 -4.86 29.98 22.87
N GLU A 108 -3.99 29.59 21.95
CA GLU A 108 -4.38 28.93 20.70
C GLU A 108 -4.84 27.50 20.96
N HIS A 109 -4.14 26.76 21.82
CA HIS A 109 -4.56 25.43 22.27
C HIS A 109 -5.94 25.47 22.94
N ALA A 110 -6.17 26.41 23.87
CA ALA A 110 -7.47 26.60 24.50
C ALA A 110 -8.59 26.88 23.47
N THR A 111 -8.28 27.64 22.43
CA THR A 111 -9.25 28.01 21.38
C THR A 111 -9.58 26.83 20.46
N VAL A 112 -8.60 26.00 20.11
CA VAL A 112 -8.83 24.75 19.35
C VAL A 112 -9.72 23.80 20.14
N LEU A 113 -9.45 23.61 21.44
CA LEU A 113 -10.30 22.80 22.32
C LEU A 113 -11.72 23.37 22.43
N ALA A 114 -11.87 24.70 22.46
CA ALA A 114 -13.16 25.36 22.50
C ALA A 114 -13.98 25.13 21.23
N ALA A 115 -13.34 25.24 20.06
CA ALA A 115 -13.97 25.01 18.77
C ALA A 115 -14.44 23.55 18.61
N LEU A 116 -13.61 22.58 18.97
CA LEU A 116 -13.96 21.15 18.93
C LEU A 116 -15.16 20.84 19.85
N ARG A 117 -15.19 21.40 21.06
CA ARG A 117 -16.29 21.20 22.02
C ARG A 117 -17.58 21.92 21.61
N HIS A 118 -17.48 23.09 20.99
CA HIS A 118 -18.63 23.79 20.41
C HIS A 118 -19.25 22.96 19.27
N TRP A 119 -18.43 22.38 18.41
CA TRP A 119 -18.87 21.48 17.34
C TRP A 119 -19.52 20.21 17.88
N GLN A 120 -18.94 19.58 18.90
CA GLN A 120 -19.52 18.43 19.61
C GLN A 120 -20.91 18.75 20.22
N ARG A 121 -21.11 19.96 20.76
CA ARG A 121 -22.41 20.39 21.30
C ARG A 121 -23.46 20.68 20.22
N HIS A 122 -23.06 21.33 19.13
CA HIS A 122 -23.98 21.58 18.03
C HIS A 122 -24.43 20.29 17.33
N GLN A 123 -23.61 19.23 17.39
CA GLN A 123 -24.07 17.89 17.02
C GLN A 123 -24.99 17.25 18.06
N ALA A 124 -24.79 17.49 19.37
CA ALA A 124 -25.68 16.96 20.41
C ALA A 124 -27.11 17.53 20.32
N ASP A 125 -27.27 18.77 19.85
CA ASP A 125 -28.58 19.38 19.58
C ASP A 125 -29.38 18.65 18.48
N SER A 126 -28.71 18.02 17.51
CA SER A 126 -29.36 17.16 16.52
C SER A 126 -29.83 15.81 17.06
N VAL A 127 -29.37 15.40 18.26
CA VAL A 127 -29.65 14.06 18.85
C VAL A 127 -30.52 14.16 20.12
N GLY A 128 -31.00 15.36 20.49
CA GLY A 128 -31.96 15.53 21.59
C GLY A 128 -31.38 15.29 22.99
N VAL A 129 -30.06 15.37 23.15
CA VAL A 129 -29.41 15.26 24.48
C VAL A 129 -29.48 16.61 25.20
N SER A 130 -29.92 16.59 26.46
CA SER A 130 -30.23 17.79 27.27
C SER A 130 -29.02 18.72 27.48
N ARG A 131 -29.22 20.01 27.21
CA ARG A 131 -28.24 21.12 27.11
C ARG A 131 -27.54 21.58 28.41
N ASN A 132 -27.85 20.99 29.56
CA ASN A 132 -27.38 21.55 30.83
C ASN A 132 -26.09 20.86 31.26
N VAL A 133 -24.95 21.58 31.31
CA VAL A 133 -23.96 21.50 32.43
C VAL A 133 -22.72 22.42 32.28
N ILE A 134 -22.39 23.05 31.14
CA ILE A 134 -21.15 23.86 31.07
C ILE A 134 -21.44 25.30 30.59
N PRO A 135 -21.17 26.33 31.43
CA PRO A 135 -21.29 27.74 31.06
C PRO A 135 -20.47 28.08 29.81
N GLU A 136 -21.04 28.86 28.89
CA GLU A 136 -20.40 29.25 27.62
C GLU A 136 -19.04 29.93 27.81
N ASP A 137 -18.87 30.63 28.93
CA ASP A 137 -17.67 31.43 29.22
C ASP A 137 -16.45 30.61 29.67
N ASP A 138 -16.64 29.35 30.09
CA ASP A 138 -15.57 28.50 30.67
C ASP A 138 -14.87 27.60 29.64
N ILE A 139 -15.26 27.74 28.36
CA ILE A 139 -14.86 26.80 27.29
C ILE A 139 -13.73 27.37 26.44
N ALA A 140 -13.74 28.69 26.18
CA ALA A 140 -12.70 29.41 25.44
C ALA A 140 -11.62 30.02 26.34
N THR A 141 -11.70 29.74 27.63
CA THR A 141 -10.85 30.29 28.67
C THR A 141 -10.45 29.09 29.53
N ILE A 142 -9.17 28.82 29.77
CA ILE A 142 -8.76 27.69 30.62
C ILE A 142 -9.20 28.01 32.06
N GLY A 143 -10.46 27.74 32.43
CA GLY A 143 -11.00 28.17 33.72
C GLY A 143 -11.07 29.70 33.90
N GLY A 144 -11.32 30.47 32.83
CA GLY A 144 -11.28 31.95 32.89
C GLY A 144 -9.89 32.58 32.85
N THR A 145 -8.80 31.79 32.82
CA THR A 145 -7.42 32.32 32.92
C THR A 145 -6.90 33.00 31.65
N VAL A 146 -7.58 32.81 30.52
CA VAL A 146 -7.19 33.37 29.22
C VAL A 146 -8.39 34.02 28.58
N ALA A 147 -8.23 35.21 27.99
CA ALA A 147 -9.32 35.87 27.29
C ALA A 147 -9.71 35.09 26.01
N PRO A 148 -11.01 34.89 25.73
CA PRO A 148 -11.48 34.23 24.51
C PRO A 148 -10.89 34.88 23.25
N MET A 149 -10.65 34.09 22.20
CA MET A 149 -10.32 34.63 20.89
C MET A 149 -11.59 35.18 20.21
N ARG A 150 -11.49 36.35 19.59
CA ARG A 150 -12.55 36.95 18.75
C ARG A 150 -12.64 36.17 17.44
N ALA A 151 -13.79 36.23 16.77
CA ALA A 151 -14.01 35.54 15.48
C ALA A 151 -12.89 35.79 14.46
N ALA A 152 -12.46 37.04 14.27
CA ALA A 152 -11.36 37.37 13.36
C ALA A 152 -9.99 36.79 13.78
N GLU A 153 -9.76 36.61 15.09
CA GLU A 153 -8.55 35.96 15.61
C GLU A 153 -8.62 34.44 15.35
N VAL A 154 -9.81 33.83 15.46
CA VAL A 154 -10.04 32.42 15.13
C VAL A 154 -9.84 32.17 13.64
N ASP A 155 -10.39 33.01 12.77
CA ASP A 155 -10.18 32.92 11.32
C ASP A 155 -8.70 33.02 10.97
N ALA A 156 -7.97 33.95 11.59
CA ALA A 156 -6.53 34.10 11.41
C ALA A 156 -5.75 32.86 11.90
N LEU A 157 -6.16 32.25 13.02
CA LEU A 157 -5.56 31.02 13.53
C LEU A 157 -5.81 29.84 12.58
N CYS A 158 -7.04 29.68 12.09
CA CYS A 158 -7.38 28.66 11.09
C CYS A 158 -6.61 28.86 9.79
N MET A 159 -6.50 30.10 9.30
CA MET A 159 -5.67 30.41 8.14
C MET A 159 -4.20 30.08 8.38
N ARG A 160 -3.67 30.31 9.58
CA ARG A 160 -2.29 29.98 9.93
C ARG A 160 -2.04 28.48 10.04
N LEU A 161 -2.97 27.72 10.63
CA LEU A 161 -2.89 26.27 10.73
C LEU A 161 -3.05 25.56 9.38
N ASN A 162 -3.88 26.11 8.50
CA ASN A 162 -4.09 25.61 7.15
C ASN A 162 -3.10 26.17 6.13
N SER A 163 -2.25 27.13 6.52
CA SER A 163 -1.16 27.57 5.65
C SER A 163 -0.17 26.41 5.54
N PRO A 164 0.23 26.02 4.32
CA PRO A 164 1.25 24.99 4.16
C PRO A 164 2.47 25.44 4.97
N VAL A 165 2.88 24.61 5.93
CA VAL A 165 4.09 24.85 6.70
C VAL A 165 5.20 24.99 5.67
N ALA A 166 5.74 26.20 5.54
CA ALA A 166 6.89 26.41 4.68
C ALA A 166 7.96 25.44 5.20
N PRO A 167 8.46 24.51 4.37
CA PRO A 167 9.37 23.50 4.84
C PRO A 167 10.59 24.22 5.45
N SER A 168 11.07 23.75 6.61
CA SER A 168 11.97 24.51 7.50
C SER A 168 13.17 25.11 6.73
N PRO A 169 13.75 26.23 7.14
CA PRO A 169 14.97 26.75 6.50
C PRO A 169 16.07 25.68 6.37
N ASP A 170 16.10 24.70 7.27
CA ASP A 170 17.12 23.66 7.38
C ASP A 170 17.12 22.69 6.20
N TRP A 171 15.97 22.32 5.60
CA TRP A 171 16.01 21.37 4.47
C TRP A 171 16.72 21.97 3.24
N ARG A 172 16.67 23.30 3.07
CA ARG A 172 17.40 23.95 1.96
C ARG A 172 18.90 23.98 2.22
N GLU A 173 19.30 24.07 3.47
CA GLU A 173 20.70 23.98 3.88
C GLU A 173 21.19 22.55 3.72
N ILE A 174 20.46 21.57 4.25
CA ILE A 174 20.73 20.13 4.08
C ILE A 174 20.79 19.75 2.59
N ALA A 175 19.83 20.21 1.77
CA ALA A 175 19.84 19.95 0.33
C ALA A 175 21.04 20.60 -0.38
N ARG A 176 21.46 21.79 0.05
CA ARG A 176 22.64 22.47 -0.50
C ARG A 176 23.93 21.74 -0.12
N ASP A 177 24.03 21.27 1.11
CA ASP A 177 25.18 20.52 1.61
C ASP A 177 25.28 19.16 0.92
N LEU A 178 24.15 18.46 0.77
CA LEU A 178 24.06 17.21 0.00
C LEU A 178 24.43 17.42 -1.47
N ALA A 179 23.92 18.48 -2.10
CA ALA A 179 24.28 18.81 -3.49
C ALA A 179 25.78 19.12 -3.62
N GLY A 180 26.38 19.81 -2.64
CA GLY A 180 27.82 20.06 -2.61
C GLY A 180 28.65 18.79 -2.41
N ALA A 181 28.20 17.89 -1.53
CA ALA A 181 28.84 16.59 -1.33
C ALA A 181 28.76 15.71 -2.58
N LEU A 182 27.61 15.70 -3.25
CA LEU A 182 27.40 14.93 -4.48
C LEU A 182 28.24 15.48 -5.63
N ASP A 183 28.35 16.81 -5.79
CA ASP A 183 29.20 17.46 -6.79
C ASP A 183 30.70 17.12 -6.55
N ALA A 184 31.13 17.09 -5.28
CA ALA A 184 32.48 16.66 -4.92
C ALA A 184 32.73 15.18 -5.26
N CYS A 185 31.76 14.30 -5.00
CA CYS A 185 31.83 12.90 -5.37
C CYS A 185 31.86 12.71 -6.89
N SER A 186 30.96 13.34 -7.65
CA SER A 186 30.96 13.29 -9.12
C SER A 186 32.28 13.81 -9.70
N HIS A 187 32.86 14.87 -9.12
CA HIS A 187 34.16 15.37 -9.54
C HIS A 187 35.29 14.36 -9.30
N GLN A 188 35.31 13.71 -8.12
CA GLN A 188 36.30 12.67 -7.81
C GLN A 188 36.16 11.45 -8.73
N ILE A 189 34.93 10.99 -8.98
CA ILE A 189 34.69 9.87 -9.89
C ILE A 189 35.10 10.26 -11.31
N GLY A 190 34.81 11.49 -11.76
CA GLY A 190 35.27 12.01 -13.04
C GLY A 190 36.80 12.04 -13.17
N GLN A 191 37.53 12.35 -12.09
CA GLN A 191 39.01 12.28 -12.07
C GLN A 191 39.55 10.85 -12.12
N MET A 192 38.80 9.89 -11.58
CA MET A 192 39.14 8.46 -11.62
C MET A 192 38.70 7.78 -12.93
N SER A 193 37.78 8.39 -13.67
CA SER A 193 37.30 7.90 -14.96
C SER A 193 38.47 7.90 -15.97
N GLY A 194 38.80 6.72 -16.49
CA GLY A 194 39.98 6.48 -17.33
C GLY A 194 41.22 5.97 -16.58
N MET A 195 41.19 5.86 -15.24
CA MET A 195 42.22 5.14 -14.47
C MET A 195 41.90 3.65 -14.32
N PHE A 196 40.67 3.24 -14.58
CA PHE A 196 40.19 1.86 -14.52
C PHE A 196 39.61 1.47 -15.88
N ASP A 197 39.82 0.22 -16.26
CA ASP A 197 39.15 -0.35 -17.44
C ASP A 197 37.65 -0.45 -17.14
N ASP A 198 36.83 0.12 -18.01
CA ASP A 198 35.37 0.14 -17.90
C ASP A 198 34.76 -0.65 -19.07
N GLU A 199 35.32 -1.84 -19.33
CA GLU A 199 34.89 -2.68 -20.46
C GLU A 199 33.41 -3.08 -20.37
N ASP A 200 32.84 -3.15 -19.16
CA ASP A 200 31.44 -3.46 -18.92
C ASP A 200 30.52 -2.24 -18.81
N GLY A 201 31.08 -1.02 -18.82
CA GLY A 201 30.34 0.25 -18.77
C GLY A 201 29.70 0.59 -17.42
N THR A 202 30.01 -0.17 -16.36
CA THR A 202 29.40 0.02 -15.02
C THR A 202 29.82 1.35 -14.41
N ILE A 203 31.06 1.78 -14.61
CA ILE A 203 31.57 3.04 -14.07
C ILE A 203 30.91 4.21 -14.81
N ALA A 204 30.79 4.13 -16.15
CA ALA A 204 30.08 5.13 -16.94
C ALA A 204 28.59 5.26 -16.55
N ALA A 205 27.91 4.13 -16.30
CA ALA A 205 26.52 4.14 -15.84
C ALA A 205 26.37 4.81 -14.46
N ALA A 206 27.22 4.44 -13.49
CA ALA A 206 27.18 5.02 -12.15
C ALA A 206 27.47 6.53 -12.13
N VAL A 207 28.36 7.02 -13.02
CA VAL A 207 28.61 8.46 -13.20
C VAL A 207 27.39 9.17 -13.77
N SER A 208 26.75 8.58 -14.79
CA SER A 208 25.53 9.14 -15.38
C SER A 208 24.40 9.25 -14.35
N ASP A 209 24.20 8.21 -13.53
CA ASP A 209 23.18 8.21 -12.47
C ASP A 209 23.47 9.27 -11.40
N ALA A 210 24.74 9.49 -11.05
CA ALA A 210 25.16 10.54 -10.12
C ALA A 210 24.92 11.95 -10.68
N ASP A 211 25.12 12.17 -11.98
CA ASP A 211 24.84 13.44 -12.65
C ASP A 211 23.33 13.74 -12.70
N ASP A 212 22.51 12.72 -13.00
CA ASP A 212 21.04 12.83 -13.00
C ASP A 212 20.48 13.12 -11.58
N ALA A 213 21.05 12.48 -10.55
CA ALA A 213 20.73 12.77 -9.16
C ALA A 213 21.11 14.22 -8.79
N THR A 214 22.29 14.67 -9.18
CA THR A 214 22.77 16.05 -8.93
C THR A 214 21.86 17.09 -9.58
N GLU A 215 21.45 16.87 -10.83
CA GLU A 215 20.54 17.77 -11.54
C GLU A 215 19.15 17.81 -10.89
N SER A 216 18.67 16.67 -10.37
CA SER A 216 17.40 16.58 -9.64
C SER A 216 17.44 17.40 -8.34
N TYR A 217 18.54 17.33 -7.58
CA TYR A 217 18.74 18.17 -6.39
C TYR A 217 18.82 19.66 -6.74
N ARG A 218 19.53 20.03 -7.82
CA ARG A 218 19.60 21.44 -8.28
C ARG A 218 18.21 21.99 -8.64
N LYS A 219 17.38 21.20 -9.34
CA LYS A 219 15.99 21.57 -9.69
C LYS A 219 15.12 21.75 -8.45
N ALA A 220 15.25 20.86 -7.47
CA ALA A 220 14.54 20.96 -6.19
C ALA A 220 14.93 22.23 -5.40
N ILE A 221 16.24 22.54 -5.33
CA ILE A 221 16.76 23.74 -4.67
C ILE A 221 16.30 25.02 -5.38
N ALA A 222 16.22 25.01 -6.71
CA ALA A 222 15.77 26.16 -7.51
C ALA A 222 14.27 26.48 -7.36
N GLY A 223 13.52 25.69 -6.57
CA GLY A 223 12.08 25.89 -6.36
C GLY A 223 11.25 25.66 -7.63
N ALA A 224 11.83 25.08 -8.67
CA ALA A 224 11.09 24.58 -9.81
C ALA A 224 10.32 23.36 -9.33
N ARG A 225 9.05 23.55 -8.93
CA ARG A 225 8.10 22.43 -8.95
C ARG A 225 8.24 21.79 -10.33
N PRO A 226 8.48 20.48 -10.45
CA PRO A 226 8.41 19.84 -11.75
C PRO A 226 7.02 20.17 -12.30
N SER A 227 6.97 21.01 -13.33
CA SER A 227 5.71 21.32 -13.98
C SER A 227 5.27 20.01 -14.62
N ARG A 228 4.30 19.34 -14.00
CA ARG A 228 3.58 18.22 -14.60
C ARG A 228 2.83 18.79 -15.82
N SER A 229 3.51 18.91 -16.95
CA SER A 229 2.84 18.68 -18.22
C SER A 229 2.46 17.20 -18.19
N PRO A 230 1.16 16.83 -18.24
CA PRO A 230 0.80 15.43 -18.29
C PRO A 230 1.52 14.82 -19.48
N ALA A 231 2.33 13.78 -19.22
CA ALA A 231 2.96 13.04 -20.30
C ALA A 231 1.84 12.56 -21.23
N LEU A 232 1.91 12.95 -22.51
CA LEU A 232 0.96 12.44 -23.49
C LEU A 232 1.40 11.02 -23.83
N GLY A 233 0.56 10.04 -23.49
CA GLY A 233 0.70 8.68 -23.97
C GLY A 233 0.14 8.58 -25.38
N THR A 234 0.79 7.78 -26.23
CA THR A 234 0.21 7.41 -27.52
C THR A 234 -0.59 6.12 -27.33
N VAL A 235 -1.89 6.16 -27.64
CA VAL A 235 -2.69 4.94 -27.80
C VAL A 235 -3.04 4.76 -29.27
N TRP A 236 -3.33 3.53 -29.68
CA TRP A 236 -3.70 3.20 -31.05
C TRP A 236 -5.13 2.71 -31.10
N THR A 237 -5.94 3.27 -31.98
CA THR A 237 -7.31 2.78 -32.22
C THR A 237 -7.34 1.99 -33.50
N CYS A 238 -8.01 0.85 -33.49
CA CYS A 238 -8.37 0.11 -34.69
C CYS A 238 -9.90 0.14 -34.81
N THR A 239 -10.40 0.76 -35.88
CA THR A 239 -11.82 0.78 -36.22
C THR A 239 -12.05 -0.07 -37.46
N THR A 240 -12.87 -1.10 -37.34
CA THR A 240 -13.26 -1.98 -38.43
C THR A 240 -14.75 -1.88 -38.71
N ASP A 241 -15.09 -1.84 -39.99
CA ASP A 241 -16.44 -2.01 -40.51
C ASP A 241 -16.48 -3.36 -41.23
N GLY A 242 -17.51 -4.16 -40.97
CA GLY A 242 -17.67 -5.49 -41.55
C GLY A 242 -19.10 -5.67 -42.03
N ASP A 243 -19.26 -6.45 -43.09
CA ASP A 243 -20.46 -6.51 -43.96
C ASP A 243 -21.85 -6.64 -43.29
N GLU A 244 -21.95 -7.02 -42.02
CA GLU A 244 -23.22 -7.01 -41.26
C GLU A 244 -23.08 -6.57 -39.79
N CYS A 245 -21.92 -6.05 -39.38
CA CYS A 245 -21.61 -5.72 -37.99
C CYS A 245 -21.47 -4.21 -37.78
N ALA A 246 -21.99 -3.71 -36.66
CA ALA A 246 -21.79 -2.34 -36.24
C ALA A 246 -20.29 -1.99 -36.17
N LEU A 247 -19.95 -0.74 -36.54
CA LEU A 247 -18.61 -0.18 -36.38
C LEU A 247 -18.00 -0.56 -35.04
N THR A 248 -16.89 -1.31 -35.09
CA THR A 248 -16.20 -1.78 -33.89
C THR A 248 -14.88 -1.03 -33.76
N THR A 249 -14.74 -0.26 -32.68
CA THR A 249 -13.48 0.43 -32.35
C THR A 249 -12.84 -0.22 -31.13
N THR A 250 -11.59 -0.67 -31.29
CA THR A 250 -10.77 -1.22 -30.21
C THR A 250 -9.58 -0.29 -29.93
N ILE A 251 -9.10 -0.27 -28.68
CA ILE A 251 -7.99 0.59 -28.23
C ILE A 251 -6.83 -0.30 -27.77
N HIS A 252 -5.63 0.03 -28.21
CA HIS A 252 -4.39 -0.74 -28.00
C HIS A 252 -3.27 0.17 -27.47
N ALA A 253 -2.35 -0.40 -26.70
CA ALA A 253 -1.23 0.37 -26.14
C ALA A 253 -0.14 0.62 -27.19
N THR A 254 -0.01 -0.27 -28.18
CA THR A 254 0.99 -0.15 -29.25
C THR A 254 0.39 -0.33 -30.64
N GLU A 255 1.10 0.18 -31.66
CA GLU A 255 0.74 -0.03 -33.07
C GLU A 255 0.76 -1.52 -33.42
N ALA A 256 1.74 -2.27 -32.89
CA ALA A 256 1.90 -3.69 -33.15
C ALA A 256 0.68 -4.51 -32.68
N GLU A 257 0.14 -4.19 -31.50
CA GLU A 257 -1.09 -4.82 -30.97
C GLU A 257 -2.31 -4.50 -31.82
N ALA A 258 -2.48 -3.23 -32.23
CA ALA A 258 -3.58 -2.83 -33.11
C ALA A 258 -3.52 -3.55 -34.46
N LEU A 259 -2.32 -3.68 -35.04
CA LEU A 259 -2.09 -4.40 -36.30
C LEU A 259 -2.33 -5.90 -36.14
N GLU A 260 -1.89 -6.50 -35.03
CA GLU A 260 -2.09 -7.93 -34.79
C GLU A 260 -3.57 -8.27 -34.61
N ARG A 261 -4.34 -7.39 -33.94
CA ARG A 261 -5.79 -7.52 -33.84
C ARG A 261 -6.46 -7.59 -35.21
N VAL A 262 -6.06 -6.73 -36.15
CA VAL A 262 -6.58 -6.76 -37.54
C VAL A 262 -6.20 -8.04 -38.25
N ARG A 263 -4.96 -8.52 -38.05
CA ARG A 263 -4.52 -9.80 -38.63
C ARG A 263 -5.31 -10.97 -38.06
N ASP A 264 -5.61 -10.99 -36.77
CA ASP A 264 -6.41 -12.03 -36.14
C ASP A 264 -7.83 -12.08 -36.71
N ASP A 265 -8.48 -10.92 -36.85
CA ASP A 265 -9.81 -10.85 -37.44
C ASP A 265 -9.80 -11.30 -38.92
N LEU A 266 -8.83 -10.83 -39.71
CA LEU A 266 -8.65 -11.31 -41.09
C LEU A 266 -8.35 -12.81 -41.17
N ARG A 267 -7.67 -13.40 -40.17
CA ARG A 267 -7.44 -14.85 -40.14
C ARG A 267 -8.73 -15.65 -39.99
N MET A 268 -9.74 -15.08 -39.33
CA MET A 268 -11.04 -15.70 -39.14
C MET A 268 -11.89 -15.61 -40.42
N ASP A 269 -11.78 -14.51 -41.17
CA ASP A 269 -12.64 -14.23 -42.34
C ASP A 269 -12.03 -14.68 -43.68
N CYS A 270 -10.69 -14.71 -43.80
CA CYS A 270 -10.01 -15.08 -45.05
C CYS A 270 -10.02 -16.59 -45.34
N LYS A 271 -10.07 -16.93 -46.63
CA LYS A 271 -9.93 -18.32 -47.08
C LYS A 271 -8.50 -18.83 -46.82
N PRO A 272 -8.28 -20.15 -46.59
CA PRO A 272 -6.97 -20.69 -46.21
C PRO A 272 -5.79 -20.36 -47.14
N ASN A 273 -6.09 -20.12 -48.42
CA ASN A 273 -5.12 -19.74 -49.45
C ASN A 273 -4.69 -18.26 -49.39
N GLN A 274 -5.42 -17.39 -48.70
CA GLN A 274 -5.05 -15.99 -48.43
C GLN A 274 -4.23 -15.84 -47.14
N LEU A 275 -4.39 -16.76 -46.18
CA LEU A 275 -3.71 -16.72 -44.87
C LEU A 275 -2.17 -16.77 -44.95
N LYS A 276 -1.60 -17.42 -45.98
CA LYS A 276 -0.14 -17.60 -46.10
C LYS A 276 0.63 -16.29 -46.27
N HIS A 277 -0.03 -15.23 -46.72
CA HIS A 277 0.61 -13.93 -46.96
C HIS A 277 0.33 -12.92 -45.84
N LEU A 278 -0.64 -13.19 -44.97
CA LEU A 278 -1.15 -12.23 -43.99
C LEU A 278 -0.13 -11.90 -42.89
N GLY A 279 0.66 -12.88 -42.46
CA GLY A 279 1.72 -12.69 -41.45
C GLY A 279 2.93 -11.88 -41.95
N ALA A 280 3.09 -11.74 -43.26
CA ALA A 280 4.17 -10.98 -43.88
C ALA A 280 3.70 -9.63 -44.47
N LEU A 281 2.41 -9.31 -44.35
CA LEU A 281 1.83 -8.09 -44.90
C LEU A 281 2.36 -6.89 -44.09
N PRO A 282 2.98 -5.88 -44.75
CA PRO A 282 3.39 -4.66 -44.06
C PRO A 282 2.15 -3.89 -43.57
N ALA A 283 2.34 -3.10 -42.51
CA ALA A 283 1.24 -2.39 -41.83
C ALA A 283 0.38 -1.53 -42.77
N VAL A 284 1.00 -0.92 -43.78
CA VAL A 284 0.36 -0.05 -44.77
C VAL A 284 -0.63 -0.78 -45.68
N ASP A 285 -0.46 -2.09 -45.87
CA ASP A 285 -1.29 -2.90 -46.78
C ASP A 285 -2.47 -3.56 -46.06
N LEU A 286 -2.50 -3.56 -44.72
CA LEU A 286 -3.56 -4.21 -43.93
C LEU A 286 -4.96 -3.61 -44.14
N PRO A 287 -5.14 -2.27 -44.23
CA PRO A 287 -6.44 -1.69 -44.55
C PRO A 287 -7.00 -2.11 -45.91
N GLU A 288 -6.13 -2.26 -46.92
CA GLU A 288 -6.52 -2.71 -48.26
C GLU A 288 -6.94 -4.18 -48.23
N ALA A 289 -6.14 -5.03 -47.58
CA ALA A 289 -6.48 -6.45 -47.38
C ALA A 289 -7.80 -6.64 -46.61
N TRP A 290 -8.09 -5.78 -45.62
CA TRP A 290 -9.38 -5.77 -44.92
C TRP A 290 -10.54 -5.44 -45.85
N THR A 291 -10.40 -4.38 -46.65
CA THR A 291 -11.44 -3.93 -47.59
C THR A 291 -11.76 -5.03 -48.61
N GLU A 292 -10.75 -5.75 -49.10
CA GLU A 292 -10.94 -6.88 -50.01
C GLU A 292 -11.66 -8.08 -49.36
N ALA A 293 -11.46 -8.29 -48.06
CA ALA A 293 -12.01 -9.45 -47.35
C ALA A 293 -13.45 -9.23 -46.85
N ASN A 294 -13.75 -8.02 -46.37
CA ASN A 294 -14.92 -7.74 -45.54
C ASN A 294 -15.81 -6.57 -46.06
N ASP A 295 -15.52 -6.04 -47.26
CA ASP A 295 -16.21 -4.91 -47.94
C ASP A 295 -16.47 -3.70 -47.02
N GLY A 296 -15.54 -3.45 -46.07
CA GLY A 296 -15.63 -2.40 -45.07
C GLY A 296 -14.30 -1.69 -44.84
N ALA A 297 -14.33 -0.56 -44.12
CA ALA A 297 -13.13 0.20 -43.81
C ALA A 297 -12.38 -0.37 -42.61
N CYS A 298 -11.05 -0.36 -42.66
CA CYS A 298 -10.17 -0.58 -41.51
C CYS A 298 -9.29 0.64 -41.31
N ILE A 299 -9.47 1.33 -40.18
CA ILE A 299 -8.75 2.57 -39.85
C ILE A 299 -7.91 2.31 -38.60
N ILE A 300 -6.59 2.46 -38.73
CA ILE A 300 -5.63 2.39 -37.61
C ILE A 300 -5.04 3.77 -37.40
N GLU A 301 -5.27 4.36 -36.24
CA GLU A 301 -4.86 5.73 -35.92
C GLU A 301 -4.17 5.80 -34.57
N SER A 302 -3.19 6.70 -34.46
CA SER A 302 -2.54 7.02 -33.18
C SER A 302 -3.18 8.28 -32.58
N HIS A 303 -3.48 8.20 -31.28
CA HIS A 303 -4.06 9.30 -30.52
C HIS A 303 -3.12 9.66 -29.37
N LYS A 304 -2.72 10.92 -29.30
CA LYS A 304 -1.98 11.46 -28.14
C LYS A 304 -2.98 11.83 -27.07
N LEU A 305 -3.18 10.93 -26.11
CA LEU A 305 -4.03 11.18 -24.97
C LEU A 305 -3.17 11.63 -23.79
N PRO A 306 -3.68 12.47 -22.88
CA PRO A 306 -3.10 12.60 -21.55
C PRO A 306 -2.97 11.19 -20.99
N CYS A 307 -1.77 10.73 -20.64
CA CYS A 307 -1.65 9.47 -19.92
C CYS A 307 -2.62 9.54 -18.75
N LEU A 308 -3.54 8.58 -18.68
CA LEU A 308 -4.19 8.28 -17.42
C LEU A 308 -3.07 8.14 -16.38
N PRO A 309 -3.24 8.68 -15.16
CA PRO A 309 -2.24 8.48 -14.11
C PRO A 309 -1.91 6.99 -14.10
N ALA A 310 -0.60 6.68 -14.13
CA ALA A 310 -0.11 5.31 -14.07
C ALA A 310 -0.95 4.55 -13.05
N ALA A 311 -1.38 3.33 -13.40
CA ALA A 311 -2.28 2.52 -12.57
C ALA A 311 -1.90 2.68 -11.10
N PRO A 312 -2.87 2.95 -10.20
CA PRO A 312 -2.58 3.36 -8.83
C PRO A 312 -1.56 2.40 -8.25
N SER A 313 -0.40 2.93 -7.90
CA SER A 313 0.69 2.09 -7.41
C SER A 313 0.19 1.32 -6.20
N PRO A 314 0.33 -0.02 -6.22
CA PRO A 314 -0.27 -0.86 -5.20
C PRO A 314 0.28 -0.52 -3.81
N LEU A 315 -0.63 -0.51 -2.84
CA LEU A 315 -0.33 -0.50 -1.41
C LEU A 315 -0.68 -1.90 -0.89
N ALA A 316 0.29 -2.60 -0.32
CA ALA A 316 0.07 -3.91 0.26
C ALA A 316 0.11 -3.84 1.79
N VAL A 317 -0.89 -4.45 2.43
CA VAL A 317 -0.96 -4.62 3.88
C VAL A 317 -0.63 -6.09 4.17
N VAL A 318 0.48 -6.33 4.86
CA VAL A 318 0.91 -7.67 5.23
C VAL A 318 0.36 -8.00 6.61
N VAL A 319 -0.41 -9.08 6.67
CA VAL A 319 -1.01 -9.59 7.90
C VAL A 319 -0.30 -10.88 8.30
N GLU A 320 0.25 -10.93 9.51
CA GLU A 320 0.87 -12.12 10.08
C GLU A 320 0.15 -12.48 11.38
N GLN A 321 -0.23 -13.75 11.52
CA GLN A 321 -0.92 -14.28 12.71
C GLN A 321 -2.22 -13.53 13.07
N GLY A 322 -2.90 -12.94 12.07
CA GLY A 322 -4.14 -12.18 12.27
C GLY A 322 -3.93 -10.71 12.65
N LEU A 323 -2.70 -10.23 12.73
CA LEU A 323 -2.37 -8.82 12.99
C LEU A 323 -1.65 -8.19 11.79
N VAL A 324 -1.84 -6.90 11.57
CA VAL A 324 -1.08 -6.18 10.56
C VAL A 324 0.38 -6.07 11.00
N ALA A 325 1.28 -6.66 10.23
CA ALA A 325 2.72 -6.64 10.50
C ALA A 325 3.41 -5.44 9.85
N ARG A 326 3.07 -5.13 8.59
CA ARG A 326 3.66 -4.01 7.83
C ARG A 326 2.79 -3.53 6.68
N VAL A 327 3.03 -2.30 6.23
CA VAL A 327 2.42 -1.70 5.04
C VAL A 327 3.53 -1.35 4.06
N MET A 328 3.43 -1.78 2.81
CA MET A 328 4.49 -1.58 1.81
C MET A 328 3.95 -1.07 0.48
N SER A 329 4.80 -0.37 -0.28
CA SER A 329 4.49 0.07 -1.63
C SER A 329 5.75 0.12 -2.51
N ASP A 330 5.55 -0.07 -3.81
CA ASP A 330 6.56 0.24 -4.83
C ASP A 330 6.54 1.73 -5.24
N ASN A 331 5.61 2.52 -4.67
CA ASN A 331 5.52 3.95 -4.96
C ASN A 331 6.47 4.76 -4.09
N PRO A 332 7.53 5.38 -4.64
CA PRO A 332 8.45 6.20 -3.85
C PRO A 332 7.78 7.43 -3.21
N GLU A 333 6.66 7.91 -3.75
CA GLU A 333 5.90 9.02 -3.14
C GLU A 333 5.13 8.57 -1.88
N LEU A 334 4.84 7.27 -1.74
CA LEU A 334 4.16 6.72 -0.56
C LEU A 334 5.14 6.27 0.51
N ILE A 335 6.38 5.91 0.17
CA ILE A 335 7.37 5.42 1.14
C ILE A 335 7.61 6.49 2.22
N GLY A 336 7.44 6.10 3.48
CA GLY A 336 7.51 6.98 4.66
C GLY A 336 6.21 7.73 4.99
N ALA A 337 5.18 7.65 4.14
CA ALA A 337 3.89 8.26 4.42
C ALA A 337 3.16 7.47 5.52
N PRO A 338 2.50 8.15 6.49
CA PRO A 338 1.69 7.48 7.48
C PRO A 338 0.37 7.01 6.86
N VAL A 339 0.01 5.76 7.10
CA VAL A 339 -1.25 5.12 6.73
C VAL A 339 -1.96 4.67 7.99
N LEU A 340 -3.22 5.11 8.14
CA LEU A 340 -4.10 4.64 9.19
C LEU A 340 -4.82 3.38 8.70
N LEU A 341 -4.61 2.27 9.39
CA LEU A 341 -5.36 1.04 9.18
C LEU A 341 -6.40 0.89 10.28
N ILE A 342 -7.61 0.56 9.85
CA ILE A 342 -8.78 0.39 10.72
C ILE A 342 -9.30 -1.02 10.50
N ASP A 343 -9.21 -1.85 11.53
CA ASP A 343 -9.90 -3.13 11.57
C ASP A 343 -11.22 -2.97 12.33
N HIS A 344 -12.29 -3.47 11.72
CA HIS A 344 -13.61 -3.50 12.34
C HIS A 344 -13.82 -4.77 13.18
N ASP A 345 -12.98 -5.79 12.99
CA ASP A 345 -12.96 -6.94 13.86
C ASP A 345 -12.14 -6.60 15.11
N THR A 346 -12.82 -6.59 16.25
CA THR A 346 -12.17 -6.37 17.55
C THR A 346 -11.97 -7.67 18.31
N GLU A 347 -12.31 -8.82 17.71
CA GLU A 347 -12.16 -10.12 18.35
C GLU A 347 -10.67 -10.48 18.47
N GLY A 348 -10.19 -10.64 19.70
CA GLY A 348 -8.80 -11.00 19.99
C GLY A 348 -7.83 -9.82 20.13
N ALA A 349 -8.30 -8.58 19.92
CA ALA A 349 -7.50 -7.38 20.18
C ALA A 349 -7.45 -7.07 21.68
N ASP A 350 -6.32 -6.51 22.13
CA ASP A 350 -6.17 -6.04 23.50
C ASP A 350 -7.07 -4.82 23.74
N ALA A 351 -7.55 -4.68 24.98
CA ALA A 351 -8.59 -3.70 25.31
C ALA A 351 -8.14 -2.24 25.14
N ASP A 352 -6.82 -1.99 25.17
CA ASP A 352 -6.18 -0.71 24.93
C ASP A 352 -5.99 -0.37 23.46
N ASP A 353 -6.06 -1.36 22.57
CA ASP A 353 -6.02 -1.17 21.11
C ASP A 353 -7.42 -0.96 20.51
N VAL A 354 -8.49 -1.14 21.29
CA VAL A 354 -9.88 -0.96 20.85
C VAL A 354 -10.36 0.47 21.10
N PHE A 355 -10.64 1.19 20.01
CA PHE A 355 -11.17 2.54 20.02
C PHE A 355 -12.68 2.55 19.78
N GLN A 356 -13.39 3.44 20.47
CA GLN A 356 -14.78 3.76 20.16
C GLN A 356 -14.81 5.01 19.29
N ILE A 357 -15.20 4.86 18.03
CA ILE A 357 -15.39 5.99 17.10
C ILE A 357 -16.85 6.13 16.70
N ALA A 358 -17.27 7.36 16.41
CA ALA A 358 -18.58 7.59 15.82
C ALA A 358 -18.50 7.35 14.30
N ALA A 359 -19.30 6.42 13.80
CA ALA A 359 -19.51 6.26 12.37
C ALA A 359 -20.28 7.46 11.78
N ASN A 360 -20.33 7.56 10.45
CA ASN A 360 -21.01 8.66 9.76
C ASN A 360 -22.51 8.76 10.09
N ASP A 361 -23.14 7.67 10.52
CA ASP A 361 -24.54 7.60 10.96
C ASP A 361 -24.72 7.92 12.46
N GLY A 362 -23.63 8.26 13.16
CA GLY A 362 -23.62 8.57 14.60
C GLY A 362 -23.58 7.34 15.50
N ARG A 363 -23.57 6.12 14.96
CA ARG A 363 -23.42 4.89 15.77
C ARG A 363 -22.00 4.81 16.33
N ALA A 364 -21.88 4.45 17.60
CA ALA A 364 -20.59 4.08 18.17
C ALA A 364 -20.15 2.72 17.58
N VAL A 365 -18.94 2.68 17.03
CA VAL A 365 -18.33 1.48 16.46
C VAL A 365 -17.00 1.26 17.18
N SER A 366 -16.83 0.05 17.68
CA SER A 366 -15.53 -0.44 18.16
C SER A 366 -14.65 -0.74 16.95
N ILE A 367 -13.44 -0.22 16.94
CA ILE A 367 -12.44 -0.51 15.92
C ILE A 367 -11.08 -0.77 16.58
N VAL A 368 -10.21 -1.47 15.88
CA VAL A 368 -8.78 -1.51 16.18
C VAL A 368 -8.08 -0.63 15.17
N GLY A 369 -7.21 0.28 15.62
CA GLY A 369 -6.64 1.32 14.77
C GLY A 369 -5.13 1.47 14.98
N HIS A 370 -4.34 1.31 13.93
CA HIS A 370 -2.89 1.49 13.99
C HIS A 370 -2.41 2.41 12.86
N ILE A 371 -1.42 3.24 13.16
CA ILE A 371 -0.72 4.06 12.17
C ILE A 371 0.57 3.34 11.81
N PHE A 372 0.73 3.02 10.53
CA PHE A 372 1.94 2.45 9.98
C PHE A 372 2.59 3.44 9.02
N ASN A 373 3.92 3.45 8.95
CA ASN A 373 4.60 4.10 7.84
C ASN A 373 4.69 3.12 6.68
N VAL A 374 4.47 3.59 5.45
CA VAL A 374 4.65 2.75 4.27
C VAL A 374 6.14 2.48 4.07
N GLU A 375 6.50 1.20 3.99
CA GLU A 375 7.85 0.75 3.71
C GLU A 375 8.04 0.52 2.19
N ALA A 376 9.31 0.53 1.77
CA ALA A 376 9.66 0.05 0.44
C ALA A 376 9.32 -1.44 0.34
N SER A 377 8.61 -1.84 -0.71
CA SER A 377 8.32 -3.25 -0.94
C SER A 377 9.59 -4.03 -1.31
N ASP A 378 9.78 -5.18 -0.69
CA ASP A 378 10.80 -6.19 -1.04
C ASP A 378 10.33 -7.13 -2.17
N VAL A 379 9.07 -6.99 -2.59
CA VAL A 379 8.43 -7.76 -3.66
C VAL A 379 7.81 -6.82 -4.70
N HIS A 380 7.88 -7.18 -5.98
CA HIS A 380 7.30 -6.39 -7.07
C HIS A 380 5.76 -6.50 -7.05
N LEU A 381 5.10 -5.59 -6.35
CA LEU A 381 3.66 -5.61 -6.07
C LEU A 381 2.79 -5.61 -7.34
N PRO A 382 3.12 -4.89 -8.44
CA PRO A 382 2.37 -5.01 -9.69
C PRO A 382 2.36 -6.43 -10.26
N ALA A 383 3.46 -7.18 -10.08
CA ALA A 383 3.51 -8.57 -10.55
C ALA A 383 2.67 -9.49 -9.67
N VAL A 384 2.68 -9.27 -8.35
CA VAL A 384 1.80 -9.98 -7.40
C VAL A 384 0.33 -9.72 -7.74
N MET A 385 -0.04 -8.45 -7.95
CA MET A 385 -1.40 -8.05 -8.29
C MET A 385 -1.84 -8.63 -9.64
N ALA A 386 -0.98 -8.62 -10.66
CA ALA A 386 -1.25 -9.26 -11.95
C ALA A 386 -1.51 -10.77 -11.78
N THR A 387 -0.66 -11.46 -11.01
CA THR A 387 -0.81 -12.89 -10.72
C THR A 387 -2.11 -13.17 -9.95
N MET A 388 -2.48 -12.34 -8.98
CA MET A 388 -3.74 -12.47 -8.23
C MET A 388 -4.96 -12.20 -9.11
N LEU A 389 -4.89 -11.25 -10.03
CA LEU A 389 -5.97 -10.98 -10.98
C LEU A 389 -6.14 -12.12 -11.98
N GLU A 390 -5.05 -12.71 -12.45
CA GLU A 390 -5.08 -13.90 -13.32
C GLU A 390 -5.69 -15.09 -12.57
N ARG A 391 -5.22 -15.39 -11.36
CA ARG A 391 -5.79 -16.45 -10.52
C ARG A 391 -7.24 -16.16 -10.09
N GLY A 392 -7.59 -14.89 -9.87
CA GLY A 392 -8.94 -14.48 -9.54
C GLY A 392 -9.91 -14.63 -10.71
N ARG A 393 -9.43 -14.45 -11.94
CA ARG A 393 -10.17 -14.82 -13.15
C ARG A 393 -10.38 -16.33 -13.23
N ASP A 394 -9.40 -17.12 -12.78
CA ASP A 394 -9.53 -18.58 -12.69
C ASP A 394 -10.45 -19.02 -11.53
N LEU A 395 -10.49 -18.32 -10.39
CA LEU A 395 -11.38 -18.66 -9.26
C LEU A 395 -12.84 -18.25 -9.48
N ARG A 396 -13.10 -17.31 -10.40
CA ARG A 396 -14.45 -17.08 -10.93
C ARG A 396 -14.86 -18.14 -11.96
N GLN A 397 -13.96 -19.05 -12.34
CA GLN A 397 -14.36 -20.28 -13.01
C GLN A 397 -14.80 -21.26 -11.91
N PRO A 398 -16.01 -21.83 -11.99
CA PRO A 398 -16.40 -22.89 -11.08
C PRO A 398 -15.36 -24.01 -11.17
N PRO A 399 -14.87 -24.55 -10.03
CA PRO A 399 -13.92 -25.64 -10.04
C PRO A 399 -14.60 -26.85 -10.68
N GLY A 400 -14.24 -27.16 -11.93
CA GLY A 400 -14.79 -28.32 -12.64
C GLY A 400 -15.42 -28.06 -14.00
N GLY A 401 -15.02 -26.99 -14.73
CA GLY A 401 -15.40 -26.86 -16.14
C GLY A 401 -15.05 -28.12 -16.93
N PHE A 402 -16.07 -28.89 -17.34
CA PHE A 402 -15.87 -30.13 -18.08
C PHE A 402 -15.16 -29.85 -19.41
N PRO A 403 -14.19 -30.69 -19.83
CA PRO A 403 -13.58 -30.57 -21.15
C PRO A 403 -14.65 -30.57 -22.24
N GLY A 404 -14.74 -29.47 -23.01
CA GLY A 404 -15.70 -29.31 -24.11
C GLY A 404 -16.86 -28.33 -23.86
N GLN A 405 -16.91 -27.61 -22.73
CA GLN A 405 -17.86 -26.51 -22.54
C GLN A 405 -17.55 -25.37 -23.50
N ASP A 406 -18.50 -25.01 -24.36
CA ASP A 406 -18.32 -23.96 -25.37
C ASP A 406 -18.28 -22.55 -24.76
N ASP A 407 -17.59 -21.62 -25.42
CA ASP A 407 -17.38 -20.25 -24.92
C ASP A 407 -18.67 -19.44 -24.77
N ARG A 408 -19.76 -19.88 -25.39
CA ARG A 408 -21.07 -19.24 -25.28
C ARG A 408 -21.82 -19.70 -24.03
N ALA A 409 -21.80 -20.99 -23.69
CA ALA A 409 -22.28 -21.48 -22.40
C ALA A 409 -21.56 -20.79 -21.23
N ARG A 410 -20.26 -20.50 -21.41
CA ARG A 410 -19.48 -19.67 -20.47
C ARG A 410 -19.94 -18.21 -20.42
N ALA A 411 -20.24 -17.60 -21.57
CA ALA A 411 -20.70 -16.22 -21.64
C ALA A 411 -22.12 -16.01 -21.10
N GLU A 412 -22.97 -17.04 -21.21
CA GLU A 412 -24.37 -17.02 -20.76
C GLU A 412 -24.53 -17.51 -19.29
N GLY A 413 -23.43 -17.91 -18.64
CA GLY A 413 -23.35 -18.13 -17.19
C GLY A 413 -23.55 -19.57 -16.72
N TRP A 414 -23.73 -20.53 -17.62
CA TRP A 414 -24.17 -21.88 -17.24
C TRP A 414 -23.04 -22.88 -17.17
N CYS A 415 -23.10 -23.82 -16.22
CA CYS A 415 -22.12 -24.89 -16.12
C CYS A 415 -22.71 -26.22 -15.62
N LEU A 416 -22.03 -27.32 -15.95
CA LEU A 416 -22.33 -28.66 -15.44
C LEU A 416 -21.50 -28.85 -14.16
N ILE A 417 -22.16 -28.97 -13.01
CA ILE A 417 -21.52 -29.12 -11.70
C ILE A 417 -21.82 -30.53 -11.17
N GLU A 418 -20.81 -31.16 -10.55
CA GLU A 418 -20.98 -32.37 -9.76
C GLU A 418 -21.11 -31.99 -8.28
N ASP A 419 -22.24 -32.29 -7.66
CA ASP A 419 -22.44 -32.02 -6.23
C ASP A 419 -21.61 -32.95 -5.35
N ALA A 420 -21.54 -32.67 -4.05
CA ALA A 420 -20.76 -33.47 -3.09
C ALA A 420 -21.20 -34.95 -3.00
N GLY A 421 -22.37 -35.31 -3.56
CA GLY A 421 -22.87 -36.67 -3.67
C GLY A 421 -22.53 -37.38 -4.97
N GLY A 422 -21.79 -36.73 -5.88
CA GLY A 422 -21.49 -37.25 -7.21
C GLY A 422 -22.65 -37.11 -8.21
N LEU A 423 -23.67 -36.31 -7.88
CA LEU A 423 -24.81 -36.07 -8.77
C LEU A 423 -24.53 -34.83 -9.62
N LEU A 424 -24.78 -34.95 -10.92
CA LEU A 424 -24.56 -33.87 -11.88
C LEU A 424 -25.80 -32.98 -12.01
N ARG A 425 -25.60 -31.67 -12.02
CA ARG A 425 -26.62 -30.62 -12.24
C ARG A 425 -26.14 -29.61 -13.28
N ILE A 426 -27.10 -28.96 -13.94
CA ILE A 426 -26.81 -27.82 -14.80
C ILE A 426 -27.31 -26.58 -14.05
N GLU A 427 -26.41 -25.68 -13.71
CA GLU A 427 -26.70 -24.45 -12.97
C GLU A 427 -26.65 -23.25 -13.91
N ALA A 428 -27.60 -22.31 -13.73
CA ALA A 428 -27.60 -21.04 -14.46
C ALA A 428 -26.74 -19.98 -13.76
N ASP A 429 -26.76 -20.02 -12.43
CA ASP A 429 -25.98 -19.25 -11.48
C ASP A 429 -25.89 -20.04 -10.17
N SER A 430 -25.18 -19.53 -9.16
CA SER A 430 -24.94 -20.22 -7.89
C SER A 430 -26.20 -20.54 -7.08
N ASP A 431 -27.36 -19.99 -7.45
CA ASP A 431 -28.61 -20.11 -6.70
C ASP A 431 -29.74 -20.80 -7.51
N SER A 432 -29.51 -21.16 -8.79
CA SER A 432 -30.55 -21.62 -9.71
C SER A 432 -30.16 -22.89 -10.49
N ASP A 433 -30.75 -24.03 -10.10
CA ASP A 433 -30.65 -25.30 -10.82
C ASP A 433 -31.56 -25.29 -12.06
N ILE A 434 -31.00 -25.36 -13.28
CA ILE A 434 -31.79 -25.54 -14.52
C ILE A 434 -32.32 -26.97 -14.58
N PHE A 435 -31.51 -27.95 -14.19
CA PHE A 435 -31.94 -29.34 -14.03
C PHE A 435 -31.43 -29.93 -12.73
N SER A 436 -32.35 -30.44 -11.92
CA SER A 436 -32.02 -31.16 -10.69
C SER A 436 -31.70 -32.63 -10.98
N PRO A 437 -31.07 -33.34 -10.02
CA PRO A 437 -30.90 -34.79 -10.11
C PRO A 437 -32.27 -35.47 -10.28
N GLY A 438 -32.44 -36.22 -11.37
CA GLY A 438 -33.73 -36.81 -11.78
C GLY A 438 -34.36 -36.16 -13.01
N GLY A 439 -33.73 -35.14 -13.60
CA GLY A 439 -34.13 -34.56 -14.89
C GLY A 439 -35.35 -33.63 -14.81
N VAL A 440 -35.69 -33.15 -13.61
CA VAL A 440 -36.73 -32.13 -13.43
C VAL A 440 -36.10 -30.76 -13.66
N SER A 441 -36.66 -29.98 -14.57
CA SER A 441 -36.27 -28.59 -14.74
C SER A 441 -37.04 -27.68 -13.79
N HIS A 442 -36.36 -26.64 -13.28
CA HIS A 442 -36.98 -25.57 -12.51
C HIS A 442 -37.07 -24.25 -13.28
N ASP A 443 -36.61 -24.23 -14.54
CA ASP A 443 -36.62 -23.07 -15.43
C ASP A 443 -36.94 -23.50 -16.87
N ASP A 444 -38.20 -23.30 -17.27
CA ASP A 444 -38.73 -23.70 -18.58
C ASP A 444 -37.98 -23.01 -19.75
N GLU A 445 -37.45 -21.80 -19.56
CA GLU A 445 -36.76 -21.04 -20.61
C GLU A 445 -35.34 -21.58 -20.81
N ALA A 446 -34.62 -21.82 -19.70
CA ALA A 446 -33.29 -22.42 -19.73
C ALA A 446 -33.33 -23.88 -20.23
N GLU A 447 -34.35 -24.66 -19.85
CA GLU A 447 -34.57 -26.01 -20.39
C GLU A 447 -34.82 -25.98 -21.90
N ALA A 448 -35.66 -25.06 -22.38
CA ALA A 448 -35.95 -24.92 -23.82
C ALA A 448 -34.68 -24.57 -24.60
N PHE A 449 -33.84 -23.69 -24.07
CA PHE A 449 -32.55 -23.35 -24.68
C PHE A 449 -31.61 -24.56 -24.76
N VAL A 450 -31.38 -25.26 -23.65
CA VAL A 450 -30.46 -26.41 -23.60
C VAL A 450 -30.92 -27.51 -24.56
N LYS A 451 -32.22 -27.77 -24.64
CA LYS A 451 -32.80 -28.72 -25.60
C LYS A 451 -32.66 -28.24 -27.04
N ALA A 452 -32.84 -26.96 -27.33
CA ALA A 452 -32.65 -26.40 -28.67
C ALA A 452 -31.21 -26.56 -29.13
N LYS A 453 -30.21 -26.26 -28.28
CA LYS A 453 -28.79 -26.45 -28.60
C LYS A 453 -28.39 -27.90 -28.80
N ALA A 454 -28.95 -28.80 -28.01
CA ALA A 454 -28.78 -30.23 -28.25
C ALA A 454 -29.37 -30.66 -29.62
N ALA A 455 -30.53 -30.13 -29.98
CA ALA A 455 -31.16 -30.39 -31.29
C ALA A 455 -30.38 -29.78 -32.47
N GLU A 456 -29.69 -28.66 -32.26
CA GLU A 456 -28.76 -28.04 -33.23
C GLU A 456 -27.43 -28.83 -33.36
N GLY A 457 -27.22 -29.87 -32.56
CA GLY A 457 -26.06 -30.76 -32.65
C GLY A 457 -24.89 -30.39 -31.73
N SER A 458 -25.11 -29.55 -30.71
CA SER A 458 -24.06 -29.24 -29.73
C SER A 458 -23.71 -30.49 -28.90
N GLU A 459 -22.51 -31.03 -29.10
CA GLU A 459 -22.02 -32.23 -28.39
C GLU A 459 -22.02 -32.05 -26.86
N TYR A 460 -21.71 -30.84 -26.38
CA TYR A 460 -21.75 -30.50 -24.96
C TYR A 460 -23.16 -30.62 -24.37
N HIS A 461 -24.15 -29.96 -24.98
CA HIS A 461 -25.53 -29.96 -24.48
C HIS A 461 -26.18 -31.35 -24.60
N ILE A 462 -25.81 -32.13 -25.64
CA ILE A 462 -26.20 -33.54 -25.76
C ILE A 462 -25.62 -34.36 -24.61
N ALA A 463 -24.33 -34.21 -24.30
CA ALA A 463 -23.68 -34.93 -23.20
C ALA A 463 -24.22 -34.51 -21.83
N ALA A 464 -24.51 -33.22 -21.62
CA ALA A 464 -25.08 -32.68 -20.39
C ALA A 464 -26.49 -33.23 -20.14
N LEU A 465 -27.38 -33.16 -21.15
CA LEU A 465 -28.73 -33.75 -21.06
C LEU A 465 -28.70 -35.26 -20.83
N ALA A 466 -27.80 -35.98 -21.51
CA ALA A 466 -27.63 -37.41 -21.30
C ALA A 466 -27.25 -37.72 -19.85
N ARG A 467 -26.28 -36.99 -19.29
CA ARG A 467 -25.78 -37.23 -17.93
C ARG A 467 -26.79 -36.90 -16.83
N VAL A 468 -27.56 -35.82 -16.99
CA VAL A 468 -28.61 -35.44 -16.03
C VAL A 468 -29.82 -36.39 -16.12
N GLY A 469 -30.11 -36.94 -17.30
CA GLY A 469 -31.21 -37.89 -17.51
C GLY A 469 -30.91 -39.37 -17.23
N THR A 470 -29.63 -39.77 -17.10
CA THR A 470 -29.22 -41.18 -16.88
C THR A 470 -29.01 -41.60 -15.43
N ALA A 471 -29.21 -40.70 -14.45
CA ALA A 471 -29.19 -41.07 -13.03
C ALA A 471 -30.49 -41.82 -12.66
N GLN A 472 -30.59 -43.09 -13.05
CA GLN A 472 -31.54 -44.07 -12.50
C GLN A 472 -30.82 -45.14 -11.70
#